data_AF-A0A432M1M8-F1
#
_entry.id   AF-A0A432M1M8-F1
#
_cell.length_a   1.000
_cell.length_b   1.000
_cell.length_c   1.000
_cell.angle_alpha   90.00
_cell.angle_beta   90.00
_cell.angle_gamma   90.00
#
_symmetry.space_group_name_H-M   'P 1'
#
loop_
_entity.id
_entity.type
_entity.pdbx_description
1 polymer ?
#
loop_
_entity_poly.entity_id
_entity_poly.type
_entity_poly.pdbx_seq_one_letter_code
_entity_poly.pdbx_strand_id
1 'polypeptide(L)'
;MFSPLRRVVVFVASCLAEGNARGPIKDYVRILSMPAGTLAGVEAQALLACRLGYFDDADGTKPRMAIHSSTRSIQALKKALVRWQETPCSPFPAHRSPH
;
A
#
# COMPACT_ATOMS: atom_id res chain seq x y z
N MET A 1 -19.58 -4.88 13.36
CA MET A 1 -18.15 -5.25 13.24
C MET A 1 -17.67 -4.93 11.83
N PHE A 2 -16.59 -4.15 11.67
CA PHE A 2 -15.98 -3.88 10.35
C PHE A 2 -15.29 -5.16 9.84
N SER A 3 -15.47 -5.51 8.57
CA SER A 3 -14.79 -6.67 7.98
C SER A 3 -13.27 -6.42 7.89
N PRO A 4 -12.40 -7.45 8.09
CA PRO A 4 -10.94 -7.31 8.04
C PRO A 4 -10.43 -6.60 6.78
N LEU A 5 -11.05 -6.87 5.62
CA LEU A 5 -10.72 -6.21 4.35
C LEU A 5 -10.94 -4.70 4.39
N ARG A 6 -12.06 -4.25 4.96
CA ARG A 6 -12.34 -2.81 5.09
C ARG A 6 -11.32 -2.11 5.98
N ARG A 7 -10.86 -2.78 7.05
CA ARG A 7 -9.78 -2.26 7.91
C ARG A 7 -8.48 -2.09 7.12
N VAL A 8 -8.14 -3.05 6.25
CA VAL A 8 -6.94 -2.97 5.42
C VAL A 8 -7.01 -1.81 4.43
N VAL A 9 -8.16 -1.60 3.77
CA VAL A 9 -8.35 -0.47 2.85
C VAL A 9 -8.13 0.87 3.56
N VAL A 10 -8.75 1.06 4.73
CA VAL A 10 -8.59 2.29 5.52
C VAL A 10 -7.13 2.48 5.95
N PHE A 11 -6.47 1.42 6.40
CA PHE A 11 -5.06 1.46 6.79
C PHE A 11 -4.13 1.87 5.63
N VAL A 12 -4.30 1.27 4.45
CA VAL A 12 -3.51 1.59 3.26
C VAL A 12 -3.66 3.07 2.89
N ALA A 13 -4.89 3.60 2.91
CA ALA A 13 -5.16 5.00 2.65
C ALA A 13 -4.49 5.93 3.68
N SER A 14 -4.56 5.59 4.98
CA SER A 14 -3.90 6.34 6.04
C SER A 14 -2.38 6.37 5.86
N CYS A 15 -1.75 5.24 5.52
CA CYS A 15 -0.31 5.19 5.26
C CYS A 15 0.10 6.06 4.05
N LEU A 16 -0.72 6.09 3.00
CA LEU A 16 -0.47 6.95 1.84
C LEU A 16 -0.57 8.43 2.21
N ALA A 17 -1.62 8.82 2.93
CA ALA A 17 -1.84 10.19 3.38
C ALA A 17 -0.75 10.65 4.35
N GLU A 18 -0.42 9.82 5.35
CA GLU A 18 0.61 10.13 6.34
C GLU A 18 2.00 10.20 5.70
N GLY A 19 2.32 9.27 4.81
CA GLY A 19 3.58 9.28 4.07
C GLY A 19 3.75 10.52 3.19
N ASN A 20 2.67 10.94 2.52
CA ASN A 20 2.66 12.17 1.70
C ASN A 20 2.73 13.46 2.54
N ALA A 21 2.18 13.46 3.75
CA ALA A 21 2.22 14.61 4.66
C ALA A 21 3.59 14.79 5.33
N ARG A 22 4.42 13.73 5.41
CA ARG A 22 5.75 13.81 6.01
C ARG A 22 6.78 14.33 5.01
N GLY A 23 7.55 15.34 5.43
CA GLY A 23 8.52 16.03 4.58
C GLY A 23 9.64 15.15 3.96
N PRO A 24 10.29 14.23 4.70
CA PRO A 24 11.38 13.44 4.14
C PRO A 24 10.90 12.22 3.35
N ILE A 25 11.40 12.06 2.12
CA ILE A 25 11.17 10.87 1.27
C ILE A 25 11.53 9.57 2.02
N LYS A 26 12.59 9.58 2.84
CA LYS A 26 13.00 8.42 3.66
C LYS A 26 11.89 7.96 4.60
N ASP A 27 11.18 8.91 5.23
CA ASP A 27 10.06 8.57 6.12
C ASP A 27 8.85 8.07 5.34
N TYR A 28 8.60 8.63 4.14
CA TYR A 28 7.57 8.13 3.26
C TYR A 28 7.83 6.67 2.85
N VAL A 29 9.04 6.35 2.40
CA VAL A 29 9.43 4.97 2.04
C VAL A 29 9.27 4.00 3.23
N ARG A 30 9.59 4.45 4.44
CA ARG A 30 9.40 3.66 5.67
C ARG A 30 7.92 3.36 5.91
N ILE A 31 7.06 4.37 5.85
CA ILE A 31 5.61 4.22 6.04
C ILE A 31 5.00 3.32 4.97
N LEU A 32 5.39 3.45 3.70
CA LEU A 32 4.90 2.63 2.59
C LEU A 32 5.30 1.16 2.67
N SER A 33 6.31 0.80 3.46
CA SER A 33 6.68 -0.60 3.67
C SER A 33 5.64 -1.36 4.51
N MET A 34 4.83 -0.65 5.31
CA MET A 34 3.77 -1.24 6.12
C MET A 34 2.58 -1.77 5.28
N PRO A 35 1.91 -0.96 4.43
CA PRO A 35 0.77 -1.43 3.64
C PRO A 35 1.17 -2.52 2.64
N ALA A 36 2.41 -2.53 2.15
CA ALA A 36 2.93 -3.59 1.29
C ALA A 36 2.89 -4.97 1.97
N GLY A 37 3.35 -5.07 3.23
CA GLY A 37 3.28 -6.31 4.00
C GLY A 37 1.85 -6.73 4.33
N THR A 38 1.00 -5.76 4.66
CA THR A 38 -0.42 -6.02 4.93
C THR A 38 -1.16 -6.57 3.71
N LEU A 39 -0.95 -5.99 2.52
CA LEU A 39 -1.58 -6.45 1.29
C LEU A 39 -1.10 -7.86 0.88
N ALA A 40 0.18 -8.18 1.08
CA ALA A 40 0.71 -9.52 0.85
C ALA A 40 0.04 -10.57 1.77
N GLY A 41 -0.20 -10.21 3.04
CA GLY A 41 -0.95 -11.05 3.98
C GLY A 41 -2.40 -11.28 3.53
N VAL A 42 -3.08 -10.24 3.05
CA VAL A 42 -4.46 -10.35 2.53
C VAL A 42 -4.51 -11.21 1.26
N GLU A 43 -3.54 -11.09 0.37
CA GLU A 43 -3.45 -11.93 -0.82
C GLU A 43 -3.29 -13.40 -0.46
N ALA A 44 -2.39 -13.72 0.49
CA ALA A 44 -2.23 -15.08 0.99
C ALA A 44 -3.52 -15.62 1.64
N GLN A 45 -4.21 -14.80 2.45
CA GLN A 45 -5.49 -15.16 3.04
C GLN A 45 -6.59 -15.40 1.99
N ALA A 46 -6.66 -14.58 0.94
CA ALA A 46 -7.60 -14.76 -0.16
C ALA A 46 -7.33 -16.05 -0.92
N LEU A 47 -6.06 -16.37 -1.20
CA LEU A 47 -5.66 -17.63 -1.85
C LEU A 47 -6.02 -18.85 -1.00
N LEU A 48 -5.75 -18.80 0.31
CA LEU A 48 -6.12 -19.88 1.24
C LEU A 48 -7.63 -20.05 1.31
N ALA A 49 -8.38 -18.96 1.38
CA ALA A 49 -9.82 -19.02 1.50
C ALA A 49 -10.50 -19.56 0.23
N CYS A 50 -9.95 -19.28 -0.97
CA CYS A 50 -10.38 -19.97 -2.21
C CYS A 50 -10.06 -21.48 -2.14
N ARG A 51 -8.85 -21.86 -1.70
CA ARG A 51 -8.44 -23.27 -1.58
C ARG A 51 -9.29 -24.06 -0.58
N LEU A 52 -9.78 -23.41 0.47
CA LEU A 52 -10.62 -24.01 1.49
C LEU A 52 -12.12 -23.96 1.14
N GLY A 53 -12.49 -23.43 -0.04
CA GLY A 53 -13.86 -23.40 -0.51
C GLY A 53 -14.76 -22.36 0.19
N TYR A 54 -14.18 -21.33 0.83
CA TYR A 54 -14.97 -20.24 1.43
C TYR A 54 -15.61 -19.33 0.38
N PHE A 55 -15.06 -19.28 -0.84
CA PHE A 55 -15.63 -18.59 -2.00
C PHE A 55 -15.24 -19.36 -3.27
N ASP A 56 -16.12 -19.31 -4.27
CA ASP A 56 -15.83 -19.83 -5.61
C ASP A 56 -14.74 -18.96 -6.28
N ASP A 57 -13.94 -19.55 -7.16
CA ASP A 57 -12.88 -18.82 -7.86
C ASP A 57 -13.46 -17.64 -8.65
N ALA A 58 -14.67 -17.82 -9.21
CA ALA A 58 -15.40 -16.76 -9.91
C ALA A 58 -15.68 -15.54 -9.02
N ASP A 59 -16.08 -15.75 -7.77
CA ASP A 59 -16.34 -14.67 -6.81
C ASP A 59 -15.05 -14.07 -6.23
N GLY A 60 -13.98 -14.88 -6.16
CA GLY A 60 -12.66 -14.48 -5.68
C GLY A 60 -11.83 -13.66 -6.69
N THR A 61 -12.14 -13.72 -7.99
CA THR A 61 -11.36 -13.03 -9.04
C THR A 61 -11.31 -11.50 -8.86
N LYS A 62 -12.47 -10.86 -8.75
CA LYS A 62 -12.59 -9.38 -8.63
C LYS A 62 -11.80 -8.82 -7.43
N PRO A 63 -11.98 -9.31 -6.19
CA PRO A 63 -11.23 -8.79 -5.04
C PRO A 63 -9.73 -9.07 -5.17
N ARG A 64 -9.32 -10.23 -5.71
CA ARG A 64 -7.90 -10.53 -5.96
C ARG A 64 -7.26 -9.57 -6.97
N MET A 65 -7.96 -9.25 -8.06
CA MET A 65 -7.49 -8.27 -9.03
C MET A 65 -7.32 -6.88 -8.41
N ALA A 66 -8.28 -6.46 -7.57
CA ALA A 66 -8.19 -5.18 -6.87
C ALA A 66 -6.98 -5.14 -5.90
N ILE A 67 -6.78 -6.20 -5.11
CA ILE A 67 -5.61 -6.34 -4.22
C ILE A 67 -4.32 -6.27 -5.03
N HIS A 68 -4.21 -7.04 -6.11
CA HIS A 68 -3.00 -7.12 -6.92
C HIS A 68 -2.65 -5.77 -7.58
N SER A 69 -3.65 -5.07 -8.15
CA SER A 69 -3.45 -3.73 -8.72
C SER A 69 -3.00 -2.69 -7.68
N SER A 70 -3.51 -2.78 -6.45
CA SER A 70 -3.13 -1.91 -5.34
C SER A 70 -1.70 -2.19 -4.88
N THR A 71 -1.35 -3.47 -4.70
CA THR A 71 0.02 -3.90 -4.38
C THR A 71 1.01 -3.41 -5.42
N ARG A 72 0.68 -3.56 -6.71
CA ARG A 72 1.54 -3.09 -7.81
C ARG A 72 1.77 -1.58 -7.75
N SER A 73 0.71 -0.81 -7.53
CA SER A 73 0.78 0.65 -7.45
C SER A 73 1.64 1.12 -6.27
N ILE A 74 1.47 0.52 -5.09
CA ILE A 74 2.25 0.87 -3.89
C ILE A 74 3.73 0.49 -4.06
N GLN A 75 4.01 -0.69 -4.64
CA GLN A 75 5.39 -1.12 -4.92
C GLN A 75 6.07 -0.21 -5.95
N ALA A 76 5.35 0.19 -7.00
CA ALA A 76 5.86 1.13 -8.00
C ALA A 76 6.17 2.49 -7.36
N LEU A 77 5.25 3.03 -6.55
CA LEU A 77 5.44 4.28 -5.82
C LEU A 77 6.66 4.20 -4.89
N LYS A 78 6.76 3.14 -4.07
CA LYS A 78 7.90 2.93 -3.18
C LYS A 78 9.22 2.88 -3.97
N LYS A 79 9.27 2.14 -5.08
CA LYS A 79 10.48 2.05 -5.93
C LYS A 79 10.86 3.40 -6.54
N ALA A 80 9.89 4.20 -6.97
CA ALA A 80 10.12 5.55 -7.47
C ALA A 80 10.69 6.47 -6.38
N LEU A 81 10.12 6.42 -5.17
CA LEU A 81 10.59 7.20 -4.03
C LEU A 81 12.01 6.81 -3.58
N VAL A 82 12.34 5.52 -3.56
CA VAL A 82 13.71 5.04 -3.28
C VAL A 82 14.69 5.59 -4.32
N ARG A 83 14.34 5.53 -5.61
CA ARG A 83 15.16 6.13 -6.67
C ARG A 83 15.35 7.64 -6.48
N TRP A 84 14.32 8.35 -6.02
CA TRP A 84 14.42 9.78 -5.71
C TRP A 84 15.27 10.07 -4.48
N GLN A 85 15.32 9.17 -3.51
CA GLN A 85 16.25 9.30 -2.39
C GLN A 85 17.72 9.25 -2.86
N GLU A 86 18.01 8.45 -3.89
CA GLU A 86 19.34 8.32 -4.49
C GLU A 86 19.68 9.49 -5.44
N THR A 87 18.68 10.31 -5.83
CA THR A 87 18.87 11.49 -6.68
C THR A 87 18.56 12.77 -5.88
N PRO A 88 19.56 13.56 -5.44
CA PRO A 88 19.35 14.70 -4.52
C PRO A 88 18.50 15.87 -5.09
N CYS A 89 18.01 15.77 -6.33
CA CYS A 89 17.14 16.76 -6.95
C CYS A 89 15.68 16.27 -6.91
N SER A 90 14.94 16.64 -5.86
CA SER A 90 13.51 16.34 -5.72
C SER A 90 12.66 17.30 -6.58
N PRO A 91 11.74 16.81 -7.44
CA PRO A 91 10.79 17.64 -8.17
C PRO A 91 9.60 18.12 -7.31
N PHE A 92 9.45 17.63 -6.07
CA PHE A 92 8.44 18.13 -5.15
C PHE A 92 8.96 19.37 -4.41
N PRO A 93 8.16 20.46 -4.32
CA PRO A 93 8.52 21.60 -3.49
C PRO A 93 8.67 21.12 -2.05
N ALA A 94 9.81 21.42 -1.42
CA ALA A 94 10.03 21.14 -0.01
C ALA A 94 8.83 21.70 0.78
N HIS A 95 8.09 20.82 1.45
CA HIS A 95 6.99 21.23 2.33
C HIS A 95 7.61 22.08 3.44
N ARG A 96 7.54 23.40 3.28
CA ARG A 96 7.96 24.38 4.27
C ARG A 96 6.84 24.44 5.32
N SER A 97 6.89 23.57 6.33
CA SER A 97 6.10 23.80 7.54
C SER A 97 6.75 24.95 8.32
N PRO A 98 6.01 26.00 8.70
CA PRO A 98 6.53 27.05 9.58
C PRO A 98 6.59 26.53 11.02
N HIS A 99 7.75 26.74 11.64
CA HIS A 99 8.08 26.78 13.08
C HIS A 99 7.64 25.61 13.98
#